data_AF-A0A383C297-F1
#
_entry.id   AF-A0A383C297-F1
#
_cell.length_a   1.000
_cell.length_b   1.000
_cell.length_c   1.000
_cell.angle_alpha   90.00
_cell.angle_beta   90.00
_cell.angle_gamma   90.00
#
_symmetry.space_group_name_H-M   'P 1'
#
loop_
_entity.id
_entity.type
_entity.pdbx_description
1 polymer ?
#
loop_
_entity_poly.entity_id
_entity_poly.type
_entity_poly.pdbx_seq_one_letter_code
_entity_poly.pdbx_strand_id
1 'polypeptide(L)' 'MSISRPRIAAIATTYHKYSHAQHIVDRFLEGYDWNGRHHRPAMDLVSLYVDQVRENDLSRDRAHR' A
#
# COMPACT_ATOMS: atom_id res chain seq x y z
N MET A 1 13.68 -21.90 11.43
CA MET A 1 13.34 -21.43 10.07
C MET A 1 13.00 -19.96 10.18
N SER A 2 13.68 -19.08 9.43
CA SER A 2 13.21 -17.70 9.28
C SER A 2 11.88 -17.74 8.55
N ILE A 3 10.79 -17.39 9.22
CA ILE A 3 9.48 -17.28 8.56
C ILE A 3 9.53 -15.99 7.75
N SER A 4 9.69 -16.11 6.43
CA SER A 4 9.58 -14.96 5.54
C SER A 4 8.18 -14.36 5.70
N ARG A 5 8.10 -13.04 5.87
CA ARG A 5 6.82 -12.32 5.93
C ARG A 5 5.99 -12.63 4.67
N PRO A 6 4.67 -12.89 4.80
CA PRO A 6 3.81 -13.09 3.64
C PRO A 6 3.91 -11.92 2.66
N ARG A 7 3.95 -12.22 1.38
CA ARG A 7 4.00 -11.23 0.30
C ARG A 7 2.61 -11.08 -0.30
N ILE A 8 2.12 -9.85 -0.39
CA ILE A 8 0.81 -9.52 -0.97
C ILE A 8 0.98 -8.57 -2.16
N ALA A 9 -0.02 -8.56 -3.04
CA ALA A 9 -0.14 -7.60 -4.13
C ALA A 9 -1.49 -6.89 -4.04
N ALA A 10 -1.53 -5.62 -4.45
CA ALA A 10 -2.75 -4.83 -4.52
C ALA A 10 -3.15 -4.61 -5.98
N ILE A 11 -4.44 -4.73 -6.26
CA ILE A 11 -5.05 -4.41 -7.55
C ILE A 11 -6.11 -3.36 -7.27
N ALA A 12 -6.00 -2.21 -7.92
CA ALA A 12 -6.90 -1.08 -7.73
C ALA A 12 -7.34 -0.49 -9.06
N THR A 13 -8.58 0.04 -9.10
CA THR A 13 -9.06 0.75 -10.28
C THR A 13 -8.43 2.14 -10.40
N THR A 14 -8.32 2.88 -9.29
CA THR A 14 -7.69 4.20 -9.23
C THR A 14 -6.80 4.30 -8.00
N TYR A 15 -5.75 5.13 -8.07
CA TYR A 15 -4.83 5.34 -6.94
C TYR A 15 -4.39 6.81 -6.85
N HIS A 16 -5.16 7.62 -6.15
CA HIS A 16 -4.85 9.05 -5.96
C HIS A 16 -5.04 9.47 -4.51
N LYS A 17 -4.61 10.69 -4.18
CA LYS A 17 -4.80 11.29 -2.85
C LYS A 17 -6.28 11.21 -2.43
N TYR A 18 -6.53 10.74 -1.21
CA TYR A 18 -7.86 10.53 -0.61
C TYR A 18 -8.73 9.46 -1.27
N SER A 19 -8.19 8.65 -2.19
CA SER A 19 -8.89 7.47 -2.67
C SER A 19 -8.93 6.38 -1.60
N HIS A 20 -9.99 5.56 -1.59
CA HIS A 20 -10.07 4.40 -0.70
C HIS A 20 -8.90 3.44 -0.90
N ALA A 21 -8.49 3.22 -2.16
CA ALA A 21 -7.34 2.40 -2.48
C ALA A 21 -6.06 2.94 -1.83
N GLN A 22 -5.80 4.25 -1.93
CA GLN A 22 -4.67 4.89 -1.27
C GLN A 22 -4.71 4.72 0.25
N HIS A 23 -5.87 4.95 0.88
CA HIS A 23 -6.01 4.75 2.32
C HIS A 23 -5.73 3.30 2.77
N ILE A 24 -6.08 2.29 1.98
CA ILE A 24 -5.84 0.89 2.33
C ILE A 24 -4.38 0.52 2.07
N VAL A 25 -3.86 0.83 0.89
CA VAL A 25 -2.51 0.44 0.46
C VAL A 25 -1.43 1.14 1.28
N ASP A 26 -1.56 2.44 1.55
CA ASP A 26 -0.56 3.18 2.34
C ASP A 26 -0.45 2.60 3.76
N ARG A 27 -1.52 2.00 4.32
CA ARG A 27 -1.44 1.29 5.62
C ARG A 27 -0.56 0.03 5.58
N PHE A 28 -0.48 -0.64 4.44
CA PHE A 28 0.43 -1.78 4.25
C PHE A 28 1.86 -1.34 3.94
N LEU A 29 2.04 -0.21 3.25
CA LEU A 29 3.36 0.34 2.93
C LEU A 29 4.02 0.98 4.17
N GLU A 30 3.30 1.89 4.81
CA GLU A 30 3.83 2.80 5.85
C GLU A 30 3.48 2.34 7.27
N GLY A 31 2.41 1.56 7.43
CA GLY A 31 1.80 1.28 8.72
C GLY A 31 0.78 2.35 9.12
N TYR A 32 0.26 2.24 10.34
CA TYR A 32 -0.73 3.16 10.90
C TYR A 32 -0.77 3.11 12.42
N ASP A 33 -1.26 4.17 13.05
CA ASP A 33 -1.47 4.16 14.49
C ASP A 33 -2.64 3.26 14.89
N TRP A 34 -2.39 2.40 15.87
CA TRP A 34 -3.38 1.50 16.46
C TRP A 34 -3.08 1.28 17.94
N ASN A 35 -4.06 1.51 18.81
CA ASN A 35 -3.92 1.37 20.26
C ASN A 35 -2.69 2.09 20.85
N GLY A 36 -2.45 3.33 20.40
CA GLY A 36 -1.35 4.17 20.89
C GLY A 36 0.05 3.69 20.46
N ARG A 37 0.14 2.81 19.45
CA ARG A 37 1.42 2.35 18.88
C ARG A 37 1.35 2.36 17.36
N HIS A 38 2.48 2.65 16.72
CA HIS A 38 2.61 2.48 15.28
C HIS A 38 2.56 0.98 14.94
N HIS A 39 1.54 0.58 14.20
CA HIS A 39 1.32 -0.77 13.75
C HIS A 39 1.83 -0.92 12.32
N ARG A 40 2.83 -1.80 12.15
CA ARG A 40 3.27 -2.27 10.84
C ARG A 40 2.66 -3.66 10.59
N PRO A 41 1.87 -3.84 9.51
CA PRO A 41 1.27 -5.13 9.21
C PRO A 41 2.29 -6.26 9.10
N ALA A 42 1.88 -7.49 9.39
CA ALA A 42 2.75 -8.67 9.41
C ALA A 42 3.09 -9.22 8.01
N MET A 43 2.78 -8.47 6.95
CA MET A 43 2.97 -8.83 5.54
C MET A 43 3.60 -7.67 4.76
N ASP A 44 4.21 -7.99 3.63
CA ASP A 44 4.86 -7.03 2.75
C ASP A 44 4.06 -6.87 1.45
N LEU A 45 3.68 -5.63 1.12
CA LEU A 45 3.11 -5.31 -0.18
C LEU A 45 4.25 -5.20 -1.19
N VAL A 46 4.30 -6.13 -2.15
CA VAL A 46 5.41 -6.24 -3.10
C VAL A 46 5.06 -5.80 -4.52
N SER A 47 3.78 -5.54 -4.80
CA SER A 47 3.31 -5.08 -6.10
C SER A 47 1.98 -4.34 -5.99
N LEU A 48 1.79 -3.35 -6.86
CA LEU A 48 0.56 -2.61 -7.02
C LEU A 48 0.26 -2.48 -8.51
N TYR A 49 -0.92 -2.95 -8.94
CA TYR A 49 -1.47 -2.68 -10.25
C TYR A 49 -2.59 -1.65 -10.15
N VAL A 50 -2.57 -0.66 -11.04
CA VAL A 50 -3.60 0.39 -11.14
C VAL A 50 -4.13 0.44 -12.57
N ASP A 51 -5.44 0.23 -12.74
CA ASP A 51 -6.10 0.20 -14.05
C ASP A 51 -6.18 1.59 -14.70
N GLN A 52 -6.59 2.60 -13.93
CA GLN A 52 -6.84 3.97 -14.43
C GLN A 52 -5.81 4.94 -13.86
N VAL A 53 -4.70 5.11 -14.57
CA VAL A 53 -3.66 6.10 -14.25
C VAL A 53 -4.06 7.46 -14.83
N ARG A 54 -4.39 8.42 -13.95
CA ARG A 54 -4.73 9.81 -14.30
C ARG A 54 -3.62 10.77 -13.85
N GLU A 55 -3.77 12.07 -14.13
CA GLU A 55 -2.78 13.10 -13.78
C GLU A 55 -2.46 13.18 -12.28
N ASN A 56 -3.41 12.82 -11.42
CA ASN A 56 -3.28 12.84 -9.97
C ASN A 56 -2.90 11.48 -9.35
N ASP A 57 -2.46 10.52 -10.16
CA ASP A 57 -2.05 9.20 -9.71
C ASP A 57 -0.82 9.25 -8.79
N LEU A 58 -0.85 8.46 -7.72
CA LEU A 58 0.25 8.34 -6.76
C LEU A 58 1.02 7.01 -6.89
N SER A 59 0.58 6.08 -7.76
CA SER A 59 1.10 4.71 -7.80
C SER A 59 2.56 4.66 -8.22
N ARG A 60 2.95 5.52 -9.16
CA ARG A 60 4.34 5.64 -9.64
C ARG A 60 5.27 6.18 -8.56
N ASP A 61 4.85 7.20 -7.81
CA ASP A 61 5.62 7.73 -6.67
C ASP A 61 5.84 6.65 -5.61
N ARG A 62 4.82 5.84 -5.31
CA ARG A 62 4.94 4.73 -4.34
C ARG A 62 5.88 3.63 -4.82
N ALA A 63 5.91 3.33 -6.11
CA ALA A 63 6.79 2.30 -6.67
C ALA A 63 8.29 2.64 -6.60
N HIS A 64 8.64 3.91 -6.38
CA HIS A 64 10.04 4.37 -6.28
C HIS A 64 10.61 4.37 -4.85
N ARG A 65 9.83 3.99 -3.84
CA ARG A 65 10.22 3.95 -2.42
C ARG A 65 10.54 2.54 -1.97
#